data_AF-A0A8T3QM39-F1
#
_entry.id   AF-A0A8T3QM39-F1
#
_cell.length_a   1.000
_cell.length_b   1.000
_cell.length_c   1.000
_cell.angle_alpha   90.00
_cell.angle_beta   90.00
_cell.angle_gamma   90.00
#
_symmetry.space_group_name_H-M   'P 1'
#
loop_
_entity.id
_entity.type
_entity.pdbx_description
1 polymer ?
#
loop_
_entity_poly.entity_id
_entity_poly.type
_entity_poly.pdbx_seq_one_letter_code
_entity_poly.pdbx_strand_id
1 'polypeptide(L)'
;MNAEFNWWLLIVGLVVGAGLVWLVLADSRRRDVDITERERESEALWIATRMADAGRDIAAGDVLEILRLHADYLAAGPPDEELGDDDPVVDHWTAVADGRTVAGGRPNPDRVPMAHPIARSDDREGSGT
;
A
#
# COMPACT_ATOMS: atom_id res chain seq x y z
N MET A 1 -11.32 -9.66 -58.58
CA MET A 1 -10.17 -9.74 -57.65
C MET A 1 -10.06 -11.18 -57.14
N ASN A 2 -8.85 -11.72 -57.04
CA ASN A 2 -8.62 -13.11 -56.65
C ASN A 2 -8.96 -13.30 -55.16
N ALA A 3 -9.98 -14.09 -54.85
CA ALA A 3 -10.44 -14.34 -53.48
C ALA A 3 -9.33 -14.92 -52.58
N GLU A 4 -8.44 -15.72 -53.17
CA GLU A 4 -7.30 -16.35 -52.51
C GLU A 4 -6.25 -15.32 -52.05
N PHE A 5 -6.01 -14.28 -52.86
CA PHE A 5 -5.16 -13.15 -52.48
C PHE A 5 -5.77 -12.35 -51.32
N ASN A 6 -7.08 -12.13 -51.34
CA ASN A 6 -7.77 -11.42 -50.26
C ASN A 6 -7.68 -12.18 -48.92
N TRP A 7 -7.90 -13.50 -48.96
CA TRP A 7 -7.72 -14.37 -47.78
C TRP A 7 -6.30 -14.30 -47.21
N TRP A 8 -5.30 -14.29 -48.10
CA TRP A 8 -3.91 -14.19 -47.70
C TRP A 8 -3.59 -12.87 -46.99
N LEU A 9 -4.14 -11.75 -47.48
CA LEU A 9 -3.99 -10.44 -46.84
C LEU A 9 -4.59 -10.38 -45.44
N LEU A 10 -5.72 -11.06 -45.19
CA LEU A 10 -6.32 -11.13 -43.86
C LEU A 10 -5.38 -11.83 -42.86
N ILE A 11 -4.77 -12.95 -43.28
CA ILE A 11 -3.83 -13.69 -42.43
C ILE A 11 -2.60 -12.84 -42.13
N VAL A 12 -1.99 -12.24 -43.15
CA VAL A 12 -0.78 -11.43 -42.93
C VAL A 12 -1.08 -10.19 -42.11
N GLY A 13 -2.18 -9.50 -42.38
CA GLY A 13 -2.63 -8.38 -41.57
C GLY A 13 -2.83 -8.76 -40.11
N LEU A 14 -3.43 -9.92 -39.86
CA LEU A 14 -3.62 -10.44 -38.50
C LEU A 14 -2.28 -10.75 -37.82
N VAL A 15 -1.36 -11.45 -38.50
CA VAL A 15 -0.06 -11.82 -37.93
C VAL A 15 0.80 -10.59 -37.65
N VAL A 16 0.85 -9.66 -38.60
CA VAL A 16 1.60 -8.40 -38.42
C VAL A 16 0.97 -7.57 -37.31
N GLY A 17 -0.36 -7.46 -37.28
CA GLY A 17 -1.09 -6.75 -36.22
C GLY A 17 -0.86 -7.35 -34.84
N ALA A 18 -1.03 -8.66 -34.70
CA ALA A 18 -0.80 -9.39 -33.46
C ALA A 18 0.68 -9.29 -33.02
N GLY A 19 1.62 -9.38 -33.96
CA GLY A 19 3.05 -9.22 -33.69
C GLY A 19 3.39 -7.82 -33.19
N LEU A 20 2.81 -6.77 -33.78
CA LEU A 20 3.00 -5.39 -33.32
C LEU A 20 2.38 -5.16 -31.94
N VAL A 21 1.15 -5.61 -31.70
CA VAL A 21 0.51 -5.52 -30.37
C VAL A 21 1.34 -6.25 -29.32
N TRP A 22 1.79 -7.46 -29.64
CA TRP A 22 2.65 -8.25 -28.76
C TRP A 22 3.97 -7.52 -28.47
N LEU A 23 4.63 -6.95 -29.49
CA LEU A 23 5.87 -6.20 -29.34
C LEU A 23 5.67 -5.00 -28.41
N VAL A 24 4.58 -4.24 -28.58
CA VAL A 24 4.25 -3.10 -27.72
C VAL A 24 4.01 -3.54 -26.27
N LEU A 25 3.26 -4.61 -26.05
CA LEU A 25 3.03 -5.15 -24.71
C LEU A 25 4.31 -5.65 -24.04
N ALA A 26 5.18 -6.34 -24.79
CA ALA A 26 6.46 -6.81 -24.31
C ALA A 26 7.42 -5.66 -23.98
N ASP A 27 7.48 -4.63 -24.83
CA ASP A 27 8.29 -3.43 -24.60
C ASP A 27 7.77 -2.62 -23.40
N SER A 28 6.45 -2.46 -23.26
CA SER A 28 5.83 -1.80 -22.10
C SER A 28 6.20 -2.50 -20.81
N ARG A 29 6.01 -3.83 -20.74
CA ARG A 29 6.39 -4.60 -19.54
C ARG A 29 7.85 -4.40 -19.14
N ARG A 30 8.75 -4.34 -20.12
CA ARG A 30 10.17 -4.13 -19.85
C ARG A 30 10.45 -2.70 -19.35
N ARG A 31 9.83 -1.70 -19.98
CA ARG A 31 9.95 -0.31 -19.55
C ARG A 31 9.36 -0.10 -18.16
N ASP A 32 8.22 -0.70 -17.84
CA ASP A 32 7.58 -0.59 -16.54
C ASP A 32 8.48 -1.17 -15.43
N VAL A 33 9.13 -2.32 -15.69
CA VAL A 33 10.14 -2.89 -14.78
C VAL A 33 11.33 -1.95 -14.60
N ASP A 34 11.89 -1.41 -15.68
CA ASP A 34 13.05 -0.50 -15.61
C ASP A 34 12.71 0.85 -14.96
N ILE A 35 11.49 1.35 -15.15
CA ILE A 35 11.00 2.59 -14.52
C ILE A 35 10.79 2.38 -13.02
N THR A 36 10.15 1.27 -12.64
CA THR A 36 9.90 0.92 -11.23
C THR A 36 11.20 0.85 -10.44
N GLU A 37 12.27 0.31 -11.03
CA GLU A 37 13.56 0.20 -10.33
C GLU A 37 14.23 1.57 -10.11
N ARG A 38 14.23 2.47 -11.11
CA ARG A 38 14.77 3.83 -10.93
C ARG A 38 13.97 4.68 -9.95
N GLU A 39 12.65 4.51 -9.94
CA GLU A 39 11.79 5.20 -8.99
C GLU A 39 12.08 4.73 -7.56
N ARG A 40 12.29 3.42 -7.36
CA ARG A 40 12.72 2.87 -6.06
C ARG A 40 14.08 3.37 -5.59
N GLU A 41 15.06 3.50 -6.47
CA GLU A 41 16.37 4.07 -6.10
C GLU A 41 16.22 5.52 -5.60
N SER A 42 15.35 6.30 -6.25
CA SER A 42 15.05 7.68 -5.85
C SER A 42 14.31 7.74 -4.51
N GLU A 43 13.34 6.83 -4.30
CA GLU A 43 12.61 6.70 -3.03
C GLU A 43 13.54 6.28 -1.88
N ALA A 44 14.42 5.31 -2.12
CA ALA A 44 15.39 4.85 -1.14
C ALA A 44 16.33 5.97 -0.68
N LEU A 45 16.81 6.79 -1.62
CA LEU A 45 17.62 7.97 -1.30
C LEU A 45 16.82 9.00 -0.48
N TRP A 46 15.57 9.26 -0.85
CA TRP A 46 14.70 10.18 -0.12
C TRP A 46 14.46 9.71 1.32
N ILE A 47 14.15 8.43 1.53
CA ILE A 47 13.96 7.84 2.86
C ILE A 47 15.25 7.90 3.68
N ALA A 48 16.39 7.50 3.11
CA ALA A 48 17.69 7.55 3.79
C ALA A 48 18.04 8.98 4.25
N THR A 49 17.80 9.97 3.38
CA THR A 49 17.98 11.39 3.71
C THR A 49 17.06 11.81 4.87
N ARG A 50 15.78 11.44 4.82
CA ARG A 50 14.83 11.75 5.89
C ARG A 50 15.15 11.04 7.21
N MET A 51 15.71 9.84 7.16
CA MET A 51 16.18 9.13 8.35
C MET A 51 17.40 9.81 8.96
N ALA A 52 18.34 10.27 8.12
CA ALA A 52 19.50 11.03 8.58
C ALA A 52 19.08 12.33 9.27
N ASP A 53 18.11 13.06 8.71
CA ASP A 53 17.51 14.24 9.36
C ASP A 53 16.87 13.92 10.73
N ALA A 54 16.37 12.69 10.90
CA ALA A 54 15.82 12.18 12.16
C ALA A 54 16.90 11.59 13.11
N GLY A 55 18.19 11.74 12.77
CA GLY A 55 19.31 11.27 13.56
C GLY A 55 19.60 9.76 13.44
N ARG A 56 19.04 9.08 12.43
CA ARG A 56 19.31 7.67 12.13
C ARG A 56 20.05 7.56 10.80
N ASP A 57 21.31 7.15 10.86
CA ASP A 57 22.09 6.90 9.65
C ASP A 57 21.77 5.51 9.10
N ILE A 58 21.17 5.47 7.91
CA ILE A 58 20.85 4.24 7.17
C ILE A 58 21.28 4.47 5.73
N ALA A 59 22.03 3.53 5.16
CA ALA A 59 22.47 3.65 3.78
C ALA A 59 21.28 3.52 2.82
N ALA A 60 21.27 4.31 1.74
CA ALA A 60 20.24 4.20 0.72
C ALA A 60 20.17 2.79 0.10
N GLY A 61 21.29 2.06 0.07
CA GLY A 61 21.34 0.66 -0.36
C GLY A 61 20.50 -0.27 0.52
N ASP A 62 20.57 -0.11 1.84
CA ASP A 62 19.80 -0.93 2.79
C ASP A 62 18.30 -0.65 2.66
N VAL A 63 17.93 0.63 2.49
CA VAL A 63 16.54 1.01 2.23
C VAL A 63 16.04 0.39 0.94
N LEU A 64 16.84 0.43 -0.13
CA LEU A 64 16.49 -0.17 -1.41
C LEU A 64 16.26 -1.68 -1.29
N GLU A 65 17.11 -2.38 -0.54
CA GLU A 65 16.94 -3.81 -0.25
C GLU A 65 15.63 -4.10 0.48
N ILE A 66 15.29 -3.30 1.49
CA ILE A 66 14.00 -3.40 2.21
C ILE A 66 12.82 -3.17 1.26
N LEU A 67 12.88 -2.15 0.39
CA LEU A 67 11.81 -1.86 -0.56
C LEU A 67 11.61 -2.99 -1.57
N ARG A 68 12.70 -3.63 -2.03
CA ARG A 68 12.62 -4.83 -2.89
C ARG A 68 11.99 -6.00 -2.15
N LEU A 69 12.43 -6.28 -0.92
CA LEU A 69 11.86 -7.33 -0.09
C LEU A 69 10.37 -7.10 0.20
N HIS A 70 9.99 -5.84 0.43
CA HIS A 70 8.59 -5.47 0.65
C HIS A 70 7.74 -5.71 -0.61
N ALA A 71 8.26 -5.39 -1.78
CA ALA A 71 7.58 -5.69 -3.04
C ALA A 71 7.40 -7.19 -3.24
N ASP A 72 8.42 -7.99 -2.93
CA ASP A 72 8.35 -9.46 -3.01
C ASP A 72 7.30 -10.01 -2.03
N TYR A 73 7.24 -9.47 -0.81
CA TYR A 73 6.21 -9.82 0.16
C TYR A 73 4.79 -9.53 -0.36
N LEU A 74 4.58 -8.35 -0.97
CA LEU A 74 3.28 -8.00 -1.56
C LEU A 74 2.93 -8.89 -2.77
N ALA A 75 3.94 -9.37 -3.50
CA ALA A 75 3.75 -10.24 -4.67
C ALA A 75 3.52 -11.71 -4.33
N ALA A 76 3.96 -12.18 -3.16
CA ALA A 76 3.87 -13.58 -2.73
C ALA A 76 2.43 -14.06 -2.49
N GLY A 77 1.45 -13.15 -2.45
CA GLY A 77 0.07 -13.44 -2.04
C GLY A 77 -0.05 -13.59 -0.51
N PRO A 78 -1.26 -13.46 0.07
CA PRO A 78 -1.45 -13.73 1.49
C PRO A 78 -0.97 -15.16 1.77
N PRO A 79 -0.19 -15.42 2.84
CA PRO A 79 -0.01 -16.79 3.28
C PRO A 79 -1.40 -17.36 3.54
N ASP A 80 -1.74 -18.45 2.86
CA ASP A 80 -3.00 -19.15 3.10
C ASP A 80 -3.04 -19.50 4.59
N GLU A 81 -3.83 -18.74 5.36
CA GLU A 81 -4.24 -19.16 6.68
C GLU A 81 -5.09 -20.40 6.43
N GLU A 82 -4.54 -21.60 6.68
CA GLU A 82 -5.36 -22.71 7.13
C GLU A 82 -6.00 -22.25 8.45
N LEU A 83 -7.05 -21.45 8.34
CA LEU A 83 -8.05 -21.26 9.38
C LEU A 83 -8.62 -22.66 9.59
N GLY A 84 -8.07 -23.37 10.57
CA GLY A 84 -8.66 -24.60 11.04
C GLY A 84 -10.15 -24.35 11.28
N ASP A 85 -10.98 -25.20 10.69
CA ASP A 85 -12.39 -25.28 11.04
C ASP A 85 -12.52 -25.29 12.58
N ASP A 86 -13.39 -24.44 13.12
CA ASP A 86 -13.78 -24.32 14.54
C ASP A 86 -13.22 -23.14 15.38
N ASP A 87 -13.39 -21.89 14.93
CA ASP A 87 -13.63 -20.78 15.87
C ASP A 87 -14.65 -19.77 15.31
N PRO A 88 -15.73 -19.43 16.03
CA PRO A 88 -16.71 -18.45 15.56
C PRO A 88 -16.05 -17.09 15.45
N VAL A 89 -16.08 -16.51 14.24
CA VAL A 89 -15.62 -15.16 13.91
C VAL A 89 -16.30 -14.14 14.83
N VAL A 90 -15.68 -13.83 15.96
CA VAL A 90 -15.98 -12.62 16.72
C VAL A 90 -15.29 -11.49 15.99
N ASP A 91 -16.08 -10.75 15.22
CA ASP A 91 -15.66 -9.57 14.49
C ASP A 91 -15.20 -8.48 15.48
N HIS A 92 -13.91 -8.51 15.82
CA HIS A 92 -13.34 -7.59 16.80
C HIS A 92 -13.28 -6.15 16.28
N TRP A 93 -13.38 -5.97 14.95
CA TRP A 93 -13.32 -4.66 14.30
C TRP A 93 -14.63 -3.87 14.42
N THR A 94 -15.78 -4.53 14.54
CA THR A 94 -17.08 -3.85 14.76
C THR A 94 -17.33 -3.46 16.22
N ALA A 95 -16.62 -4.06 17.18
CA ALA A 95 -16.77 -3.74 18.60
C ALA A 95 -16.28 -2.34 18.98
N VAL A 96 -15.28 -1.80 18.27
CA VAL A 96 -14.74 -0.46 18.54
C VAL A 96 -15.65 0.65 18.01
N ALA A 97 -16.39 0.39 16.92
CA ALA A 97 -17.27 1.36 16.29
C ALA A 97 -18.60 1.56 17.05
N ASP A 98 -19.07 0.55 17.79
CA ASP A 98 -20.41 0.53 18.38
C ASP A 98 -20.46 1.02 19.84
N GLY A 99 -19.35 1.55 20.39
CA GLY A 99 -19.31 2.18 21.72
C GLY A 99 -19.67 1.28 22.90
N ARG A 100 -19.91 -0.02 22.68
CA ARG A 100 -20.12 -1.00 23.73
C ARG A 100 -18.76 -1.40 24.30
N THR A 101 -18.35 -0.69 25.33
CA THR A 101 -17.31 -1.14 26.26
C THR A 101 -17.69 -2.53 26.75
N VAL A 102 -16.93 -3.55 26.31
CA VAL A 102 -16.96 -4.87 26.91
C VAL A 102 -16.48 -4.71 28.34
N ALA A 103 -17.44 -4.69 29.27
CA ALA A 103 -17.19 -4.71 30.70
C ALA A 103 -16.54 -6.06 31.04
N GLY A 104 -15.21 -6.09 31.05
CA GLY A 104 -14.46 -7.33 31.21
C GLY A 104 -12.98 -7.16 31.54
N GLY A 105 -12.64 -6.22 32.44
CA GLY A 105 -11.28 -6.12 32.97
C GLY A 105 -11.25 -5.12 34.11
N ARG A 106 -10.98 -5.59 35.34
CA ARG A 106 -10.87 -4.71 36.52
C ARG A 106 -9.83 -3.60 36.24
N PRO A 107 -10.15 -2.32 36.48
CA PRO A 107 -9.17 -1.24 36.36
C PRO A 107 -8.03 -1.45 37.36
N ASN A 108 -6.79 -1.39 36.88
CA ASN A 108 -5.58 -1.44 37.70
C ASN A 108 -5.50 -0.16 38.56
N PRO A 109 -5.57 -0.25 39.91
CA PRO A 109 -5.53 0.92 40.79
C PRO A 109 -4.17 1.64 40.80
N ASP A 110 -3.11 1.04 40.23
CA ASP A 110 -1.77 1.64 40.21
C ASP A 110 -1.54 2.58 39.01
N ARG A 111 -2.54 2.73 38.12
CA ARG A 111 -2.44 3.70 37.03
C ARG A 111 -2.93 5.06 37.51
N VAL A 112 -1.99 5.91 37.95
CA VAL A 112 -2.26 7.33 38.19
C VAL A 112 -2.75 7.95 36.87
N PRO A 113 -4.00 8.44 36.78
CA PRO A 113 -4.48 9.09 35.58
C PRO A 113 -3.81 10.47 35.48
N MET A 114 -2.87 10.62 34.55
CA MET A 114 -2.42 11.94 34.11
C MET A 114 -3.63 12.63 33.45
N ALA A 115 -4.18 13.63 34.15
CA ALA A 115 -5.20 14.51 33.60
C ALA A 115 -4.61 15.24 32.38
N HIS A 116 -5.23 15.08 31.21
CA HIS A 116 -5.13 16.07 30.14
C HIS A 116 -6.20 17.14 30.39
N PRO A 117 -5.84 18.33 30.90
CA PRO A 117 -6.79 19.43 30.93
C PRO A 117 -7.01 19.92 29.49
N ILE A 118 -8.18 19.63 28.93
CA ILE A 118 -8.76 20.40 27.83
C ILE A 118 -9.89 21.24 28.41
N ALA A 119 -9.62 22.53 28.65
CA ALA A 119 -10.65 23.57 28.68
C ALA A 119 -10.01 24.97 28.63
N ARG A 120 -10.18 25.66 27.50
CA ARG A 120 -10.47 27.10 27.51
C ARG A 120 -11.33 27.45 26.29
N SER A 121 -12.64 27.35 26.46
CA SER A 121 -13.60 28.17 25.74
C SER A 121 -13.55 29.56 26.38
N ASP A 122 -12.90 30.53 25.72
CA ASP A 122 -13.10 31.92 26.09
C ASP A 122 -14.39 32.40 25.39
N ASP A 123 -15.40 32.60 26.23
CA ASP A 123 -16.64 33.29 25.93
C ASP A 123 -16.34 34.70 25.41
N ARG A 124 -16.74 35.00 24.17
CA ARG A 124 -17.01 36.37 23.75
C ARG A 124 -18.43 36.73 24.13
N GLU A 125 -18.63 37.01 25.42
CA GLU A 125 -19.73 37.86 25.87
C GLU A 125 -19.19 39.29 26.04
N GLY A 126 -19.46 40.13 25.05
CA GLY A 126 -19.24 41.57 25.11
C GLY A 126 -20.53 42.27 24.73
N SER A 127 -21.44 42.40 25.70
CA SER A 127 -22.68 43.17 25.61
C SER A 127 -22.38 44.68 25.55
N GLY A 128 -22.96 45.32 24.53
CA GLY A 128 -23.37 46.72 24.36
C GLY A 128 -22.88 47.83 25.31
N THR A 129 -22.43 48.91 24.68
CA THR A 129 -22.96 50.29 24.86
C THR A 129 -22.84 51.05 23.55
#